data_AF-A0DM59-F1
#
_entry.id   AF-A0DM59-F1
#
_cell.length_a   1.000
_cell.length_b   1.000
_cell.length_c   1.000
_cell.angle_alpha   90.00
_cell.angle_beta   90.00
_cell.angle_gamma   90.00
#
_symmetry.space_group_name_H-M   'P 1'
#
loop_
_entity.id
_entity.type
_entity.pdbx_description
1 polymer ?
#
loop_
_entity_poly.entity_id
_entity_poly.type
_entity_poly.pdbx_seq_one_letter_code
_entity_poly.pdbx_strand_id
1 'polypeptide(L)'
;MQSYLPEDSQINNNEQPKKIKKKNKFDYHRKKRRSSDASNTKKSSQKFTLEEDKLILQLVLNVGPKFQKIHKHFPGKTLAMVKNRYYKYLRYRWEILGQNYKHLSLPQDSYENLCEQQKIISDQLEEEKSDLIAQVFSHTKLLSNARMFVEYLIEQLL
;
A
#
# COMPACT_ATOMS: atom_id res chain seq x y z
N MET A 1 -72.00 -42.95 9.45
CA MET A 1 -71.43 -42.41 10.71
C MET A 1 -70.87 -43.59 11.46
N GLN A 2 -69.61 -43.71 11.83
CA GLN A 2 -68.55 -42.73 12.02
C GLN A 2 -67.20 -43.47 11.82
N SER A 3 -66.28 -42.81 11.13
CA SER A 3 -64.80 -42.92 11.07
C SER A 3 -64.03 -43.77 12.09
N TYR A 4 -62.84 -44.28 11.70
CA TYR A 4 -61.51 -44.01 12.31
C TYR A 4 -60.43 -44.92 11.64
N LEU A 5 -59.63 -44.36 10.72
CA LEU A 5 -58.17 -44.02 10.74
C LEU A 5 -57.19 -45.20 10.49
N PRO A 6 -56.13 -45.02 9.66
CA PRO A 6 -55.32 -46.10 9.09
C PRO A 6 -54.02 -46.39 9.85
N GLU A 7 -53.61 -47.66 9.84
CA GLU A 7 -52.37 -48.18 10.42
C GLU A 7 -51.09 -47.82 9.61
N ASP A 8 -50.14 -47.25 10.34
CA ASP A 8 -48.73 -47.65 10.48
C ASP A 8 -47.87 -48.10 9.28
N SER A 9 -46.93 -47.20 8.97
CA SER A 9 -45.48 -47.42 8.86
C SER A 9 -44.94 -48.57 8.00
N GLN A 10 -44.10 -48.24 7.02
CA GLN A 10 -42.79 -48.90 6.88
C GLN A 10 -41.71 -47.90 6.46
N ILE A 11 -40.69 -47.80 7.30
CA ILE A 11 -39.38 -47.17 7.06
C ILE A 11 -38.53 -48.19 6.29
N ASN A 12 -37.90 -47.78 5.19
CA ASN A 12 -36.76 -48.52 4.63
C ASN A 12 -35.51 -47.62 4.62
N ASN A 13 -34.52 -48.05 5.40
CA ASN A 13 -33.19 -47.48 5.49
C ASN A 13 -32.32 -48.08 4.38
N ASN A 14 -31.69 -47.25 3.55
CA ASN A 14 -30.32 -47.47 3.08
C ASN A 14 -29.89 -46.34 2.14
N GLU A 15 -28.96 -45.50 2.60
CA GLU A 15 -27.79 -45.08 1.82
C GLU A 15 -26.85 -44.21 2.68
N GLN A 16 -25.60 -44.64 2.78
CA GLN A 16 -24.56 -44.06 3.63
C GLN A 16 -24.13 -42.63 3.23
N PRO A 17 -23.62 -41.82 4.18
CA PRO A 17 -23.52 -40.37 4.03
C PRO A 17 -22.40 -39.94 3.06
N LYS A 18 -22.78 -39.20 2.02
CA LYS A 18 -21.85 -38.44 1.16
C LYS A 18 -21.21 -37.31 2.00
N LYS A 19 -19.87 -37.26 1.98
CA LYS A 19 -19.02 -36.25 2.66
C LYS A 19 -19.42 -34.82 2.28
N ILE A 20 -20.18 -34.13 3.13
CA ILE A 20 -20.51 -32.70 2.95
C ILE A 20 -19.42 -31.86 3.64
N LYS A 21 -18.71 -31.07 2.83
CA LYS A 21 -17.76 -30.04 3.28
C LYS A 21 -18.47 -29.10 4.28
N LYS A 22 -17.96 -28.99 5.51
CA LYS A 22 -18.45 -28.04 6.52
C LYS A 22 -18.33 -26.62 5.96
N LYS A 23 -19.43 -26.04 5.48
CA LYS A 23 -19.52 -24.59 5.24
C LYS A 23 -19.53 -23.90 6.59
N ASN A 24 -18.58 -22.98 6.79
CA ASN A 24 -18.46 -22.20 8.01
C ASN A 24 -19.79 -21.49 8.33
N LYS A 25 -20.29 -21.70 9.56
CA LYS A 25 -21.60 -21.31 10.10
C LYS A 25 -21.74 -19.80 10.41
N PHE A 26 -21.00 -18.92 9.75
CA PHE A 26 -21.10 -17.49 10.04
C PHE A 26 -21.12 -16.67 8.77
N ASP A 27 -22.30 -16.47 8.20
CA ASP A 27 -22.68 -15.12 7.75
C ASP A 27 -24.16 -15.03 7.34
N TYR A 28 -25.06 -14.81 8.31
CA TYR A 28 -26.47 -14.47 8.01
C TYR A 28 -26.91 -13.13 8.59
N HIS A 29 -26.15 -12.52 9.51
CA HIS A 29 -26.55 -11.28 10.17
C HIS A 29 -25.94 -10.01 9.58
N ARG A 30 -25.01 -10.10 8.63
CA ARG A 30 -24.40 -8.90 8.04
C ARG A 30 -25.36 -8.05 7.20
N LYS A 31 -26.47 -8.63 6.72
CA LYS A 31 -27.45 -7.92 5.86
C LYS A 31 -28.63 -7.28 6.61
N LYS A 32 -28.97 -7.69 7.84
CA LYS A 32 -30.25 -7.30 8.47
C LYS A 32 -30.21 -6.03 9.34
N ARG A 33 -29.04 -5.38 9.53
CA ARG A 33 -28.92 -4.11 10.29
C ARG A 33 -28.99 -2.83 9.44
N ARG A 34 -29.26 -2.93 8.14
CA ARG A 34 -29.34 -1.75 7.26
C ARG A 34 -30.76 -1.23 7.03
N SER A 35 -31.77 -1.83 7.65
CA SER A 35 -33.16 -1.55 7.32
C SER A 35 -34.03 -1.51 8.58
N SER A 36 -34.05 -0.37 9.26
CA SER A 36 -35.21 0.02 10.08
C SER A 36 -35.33 1.52 10.39
N ASP A 37 -34.30 2.35 10.17
CA ASP A 37 -34.41 3.83 10.36
C ASP A 37 -33.71 4.64 9.25
N ALA A 38 -33.92 4.26 7.99
CA ALA A 38 -33.40 5.02 6.84
C ALA A 38 -34.52 5.82 6.21
N SER A 39 -34.67 7.06 6.64
CA SER A 39 -35.48 8.07 5.96
C SER A 39 -35.14 8.06 4.47
N ASN A 40 -36.20 7.88 3.68
CA ASN A 40 -36.21 7.75 2.24
C ASN A 40 -35.61 8.99 1.56
N THR A 41 -34.30 8.98 1.31
CA THR A 41 -33.69 9.82 0.28
C THR A 41 -33.03 8.89 -0.72
N LYS A 42 -33.70 8.65 -1.85
CA LYS A 42 -33.09 8.13 -3.07
C LYS A 42 -31.94 9.08 -3.46
N LYS A 43 -30.76 8.87 -2.88
CA LYS A 43 -29.53 9.51 -3.31
C LYS A 43 -29.24 8.96 -4.69
N SER A 44 -29.56 9.77 -5.69
CA SER A 44 -29.12 9.58 -7.06
C SER A 44 -27.63 9.21 -7.04
N SER A 45 -27.24 8.27 -7.90
CA SER A 45 -25.85 7.90 -8.15
C SER A 45 -25.13 9.13 -8.71
N GLN A 46 -24.78 10.06 -7.83
CA GLN A 46 -24.16 11.31 -8.20
C GLN A 46 -22.73 10.98 -8.59
N LYS A 47 -22.48 11.03 -9.90
CA LYS A 47 -21.15 10.92 -10.49
C LYS A 47 -20.25 11.98 -9.82
N PHE A 48 -18.97 11.63 -9.65
CA PHE A 48 -18.01 12.59 -9.13
C PHE A 48 -17.63 13.58 -10.21
N THR A 49 -17.68 14.87 -9.89
CA THR A 49 -17.18 15.93 -10.77
C THR A 49 -15.66 16.10 -10.61
N LEU A 50 -15.02 16.77 -11.57
CA LEU A 50 -13.59 17.07 -11.48
C LEU A 50 -13.26 17.95 -10.27
N GLU A 51 -14.13 18.89 -9.92
CA GLU A 51 -13.96 19.73 -8.74
C GLU A 51 -14.05 18.93 -7.44
N GLU A 52 -14.98 17.97 -7.37
CA GLU A 52 -15.03 17.04 -6.24
C GLU A 52 -13.75 16.19 -6.15
N ASP A 53 -13.23 15.72 -7.28
CA ASP A 53 -12.00 14.92 -7.32
C ASP A 53 -10.78 15.72 -6.84
N LYS A 54 -10.65 16.97 -7.30
CA LYS A 54 -9.62 17.90 -6.82
C LYS A 54 -9.72 18.10 -5.31
N LEU A 55 -10.93 18.33 -4.80
CA LEU A 55 -11.16 18.52 -3.37
C LEU A 55 -10.79 17.27 -2.56
N ILE A 56 -11.11 16.07 -3.04
CA ILE A 56 -10.70 14.81 -2.39
C ILE A 56 -9.18 14.75 -2.28
N LEU A 57 -8.48 15.00 -3.39
CA LEU A 57 -7.02 14.94 -3.45
C LEU A 57 -6.37 15.98 -2.52
N GLN A 58 -6.85 17.23 -2.52
CA GLN A 58 -6.37 18.29 -1.61
C GLN A 58 -6.54 17.90 -0.14
N LEU A 59 -7.72 17.41 0.24
CA LEU A 59 -7.99 17.03 1.63
C LEU A 59 -7.17 15.82 2.07
N VAL A 60 -6.94 14.85 1.18
CA VAL A 60 -6.04 13.72 1.45
C VAL A 60 -4.60 14.17 1.61
N LEU A 61 -4.16 15.14 0.81
CA LEU A 61 -2.82 15.71 0.89
C LEU A 61 -2.61 16.46 2.22
N ASN A 62 -3.59 17.25 2.64
CA ASN A 62 -3.49 18.08 3.84
C ASN A 62 -3.68 17.30 5.15
N VAL A 63 -4.60 16.32 5.19
CA VAL A 63 -5.04 15.66 6.44
C VAL A 63 -4.70 14.16 6.47
N GLY A 64 -4.23 13.61 5.34
CA GLY A 64 -4.03 12.18 5.11
C GLY A 64 -5.33 11.46 4.72
N PRO A 65 -5.32 10.12 4.57
CA PRO A 65 -6.47 9.31 4.15
C PRO A 65 -7.54 9.14 5.26
N LYS A 66 -7.82 10.19 6.03
CA LYS A 66 -8.81 10.23 7.10
C LYS A 66 -10.20 10.52 6.54
N PHE A 67 -10.75 9.57 5.78
CA PHE A 67 -12.01 9.76 5.03
C PHE A 67 -13.22 10.15 5.90
N GLN A 68 -13.22 9.79 7.19
CA GLN A 68 -14.23 10.22 8.17
C GLN A 68 -14.30 11.74 8.34
N LYS A 69 -13.17 12.44 8.18
CA LYS A 69 -13.14 13.90 8.20
C LYS A 69 -13.44 14.45 6.81
N ILE A 70 -12.86 13.85 5.78
CA ILE A 70 -12.97 14.30 4.39
C ILE A 70 -14.42 14.25 3.88
N HIS A 71 -15.17 13.18 4.16
CA HIS A 71 -16.52 13.02 3.59
C HIS A 71 -17.52 14.09 4.06
N LYS A 72 -17.23 14.80 5.17
CA LYS A 72 -18.07 15.88 5.68
C LYS A 72 -18.16 17.06 4.70
N HIS A 73 -17.18 17.18 3.81
CA HIS A 73 -17.14 18.21 2.76
C HIS A 73 -17.94 17.84 1.50
N PHE A 74 -18.49 16.62 1.42
CA PHE A 74 -19.20 16.12 0.24
C PHE A 74 -20.67 15.85 0.56
N PRO A 75 -21.54 16.89 0.55
CA PRO A 75 -22.97 16.70 0.74
C PRO A 75 -23.51 15.76 -0.35
N GLY A 76 -24.45 14.91 0.01
CA GLY A 76 -25.01 13.95 -0.95
C GLY A 76 -24.15 12.71 -1.19
N LYS A 77 -22.85 12.70 -0.91
CA LYS A 77 -21.98 11.51 -1.03
C LYS A 77 -21.88 10.78 0.30
N THR A 78 -21.76 9.46 0.25
CA THR A 78 -21.47 8.67 1.46
C THR A 78 -19.96 8.54 1.64
N LEU A 79 -19.51 8.31 2.87
CA LEU A 79 -18.12 8.00 3.18
C LEU A 79 -17.54 6.90 2.27
N ALA A 80 -18.32 5.84 2.03
CA ALA A 80 -17.91 4.73 1.17
C ALA A 80 -17.70 5.17 -0.28
N MET A 81 -18.52 6.08 -0.79
CA MET A 81 -18.36 6.63 -2.15
C MET A 81 -17.07 7.42 -2.28
N VAL A 82 -16.78 8.32 -1.33
CA VAL A 82 -15.55 9.14 -1.34
C VAL A 82 -14.31 8.26 -1.22
N LYS A 83 -14.33 7.28 -0.30
CA LYS A 83 -13.24 6.30 -0.14
C LYS A 83 -13.01 5.51 -1.43
N ASN A 84 -14.09 4.99 -2.03
CA ASN A 84 -14.00 4.24 -3.28
C ASN A 84 -13.50 5.10 -4.44
N ARG A 85 -13.96 6.36 -4.53
CA ARG A 85 -13.51 7.29 -5.56
C ARG A 85 -12.01 7.50 -5.47
N TYR A 86 -11.49 7.75 -4.27
CA TYR A 86 -10.07 7.91 -4.04
C TYR A 86 -9.27 6.67 -4.46
N TYR A 87 -9.56 5.50 -3.87
CA TYR A 87 -8.73 4.31 -4.11
C TYR A 87 -8.83 3.76 -5.53
N LYS A 88 -9.98 3.89 -6.19
CA LYS A 88 -10.16 3.36 -7.55
C LYS A 88 -9.68 4.31 -8.65
N TYR A 89 -9.80 5.63 -8.43
CA TYR A 89 -9.62 6.59 -9.52
C TYR A 89 -8.60 7.69 -9.23
N LEU A 90 -8.37 8.07 -7.97
CA LEU A 90 -7.58 9.27 -7.66
C LEU A 90 -6.21 8.99 -7.03
N ARG A 91 -6.03 7.85 -6.36
CA ARG A 91 -4.80 7.54 -5.59
C ARG A 91 -3.50 7.77 -6.39
N TYR A 92 -3.54 7.52 -7.69
CA TYR A 92 -2.40 7.66 -8.58
C TYR A 92 -2.58 8.76 -9.63
N ARG A 93 -3.62 9.58 -9.51
CA ARG A 93 -3.97 10.62 -10.46
C ARG A 93 -3.78 12.02 -9.87
N TRP A 94 -2.57 12.30 -9.43
CA TRP A 94 -2.23 13.59 -8.83
C TRP A 94 -2.23 14.72 -9.85
N GLU A 95 -2.09 14.41 -11.16
CA GLU A 95 -2.16 15.38 -12.25
C GLU A 95 -3.43 16.23 -12.26
N ILE A 96 -4.51 15.72 -11.67
CA ILE A 96 -5.80 16.42 -11.51
C ILE A 96 -5.66 17.70 -10.68
N LEU A 97 -4.66 17.78 -9.79
CA LEU A 97 -4.38 18.97 -8.97
C LEU A 97 -3.56 20.06 -9.69
N GLY A 98 -3.03 19.81 -10.89
CA GLY A 98 -2.17 20.76 -11.62
C GLY A 98 -0.78 20.95 -10.96
N GLN A 99 0.07 21.87 -11.44
CA GLN A 99 1.48 21.95 -11.00
C GLN A 99 1.71 22.11 -9.47
N ASN A 100 0.67 22.47 -8.70
CA ASN A 100 0.72 22.64 -7.24
C ASN A 100 1.05 21.37 -6.44
N TYR A 101 0.86 20.14 -6.97
CA TYR A 101 1.22 18.92 -6.21
C TYR A 101 2.70 18.53 -6.33
N LYS A 102 3.43 19.02 -7.35
CA LYS A 102 4.86 18.69 -7.53
C LYS A 102 5.73 19.20 -6.39
N HIS A 103 5.30 20.28 -5.73
CA HIS A 103 6.01 20.89 -4.60
C HIS A 103 5.68 20.21 -3.24
N LEU A 104 4.75 19.25 -3.20
CA LEU A 104 4.42 18.48 -1.99
C LEU A 104 4.98 17.04 -1.98
N SER A 105 5.42 16.52 -3.13
CA SER A 105 6.52 15.56 -3.13
C SER A 105 7.77 16.28 -2.64
N LEU A 106 8.56 15.65 -1.75
CA LEU A 106 9.77 16.20 -1.13
C LEU A 106 10.54 17.16 -2.05
N PRO A 107 11.16 18.25 -1.53
CA PRO A 107 11.91 19.17 -2.38
C PRO A 107 12.90 18.37 -3.22
N GLN A 108 12.73 18.36 -4.54
CA GLN A 108 13.64 17.67 -5.47
C GLN A 108 15.08 18.18 -5.25
N ASP A 109 15.18 19.49 -4.97
CA ASP A 109 16.39 20.18 -4.55
C ASP A 109 17.06 19.51 -3.33
N SER A 110 16.29 18.97 -2.37
CA SER A 110 16.88 18.29 -1.20
C SER A 110 17.53 16.96 -1.56
N TYR A 111 17.01 16.23 -2.56
CA TYR A 111 17.55 14.93 -2.95
C TYR A 111 18.77 15.08 -3.87
N GLU A 112 18.74 16.06 -4.78
CA GLU A 112 19.89 16.38 -5.64
C GLU A 112 21.06 16.92 -4.80
N ASN A 113 20.80 17.85 -3.87
CA ASN A 113 21.84 18.31 -2.94
C ASN A 113 22.41 17.19 -2.06
N LEU A 114 21.58 16.29 -1.54
CA LEU A 114 22.05 15.13 -0.75
C LEU A 114 22.91 14.19 -1.60
N CYS A 115 22.52 13.93 -2.85
CA CYS A 115 23.26 13.08 -3.77
C CYS A 115 24.61 13.71 -4.14
N GLU A 116 24.65 15.02 -4.39
CA GLU A 116 25.88 15.76 -4.66
C GLU A 116 26.82 15.75 -3.46
N GLN A 117 26.31 16.00 -2.26
CA GLN A 117 27.09 15.90 -1.03
C GLN A 117 27.64 14.48 -0.83
N GLN A 118 26.83 13.46 -1.06
CA GLN A 118 27.24 12.06 -0.91
C GLN A 118 28.27 11.65 -1.97
N LYS A 119 28.20 12.20 -3.17
CA LYS A 119 29.19 12.00 -4.22
C LYS A 119 30.54 12.63 -3.84
N ILE A 120 30.53 13.89 -3.39
CA ILE A 120 31.75 14.59 -2.94
C ILE A 120 32.45 13.81 -1.82
N ILE A 121 31.69 13.30 -0.84
CA ILE A 121 32.24 12.50 0.26
C ILE A 121 32.84 11.18 -0.25
N SER A 122 32.17 10.52 -1.19
CA SER A 122 32.67 9.27 -1.77
C SER A 122 33.97 9.50 -2.54
N ASP A 123 34.04 10.55 -3.35
CA ASP A 123 35.23 10.90 -4.15
C ASP A 123 36.43 11.23 -3.25
N GLN A 124 36.22 11.98 -2.16
CA GLN A 124 37.26 12.27 -1.15
C GLN A 124 37.77 11.00 -0.47
N LEU A 125 36.86 10.08 -0.14
CA LEU A 125 37.22 8.82 0.53
C LEU A 125 38.00 7.88 -0.41
N GLU A 126 37.71 7.89 -1.71
CA GLU A 126 38.47 7.15 -2.72
C GLU A 126 39.89 7.72 -2.92
N GLU A 127 40.05 9.04 -2.89
CA GLU A 127 41.36 9.70 -2.97
C GLU A 127 42.25 9.32 -1.77
N GLU A 128 41.73 9.44 -0.54
CA GLU A 128 42.44 9.04 0.67
C GLU A 128 42.82 7.55 0.67
N LYS A 129 41.92 6.68 0.17
CA LYS A 129 42.20 5.24 0.02
C LYS A 129 43.34 4.99 -0.96
N SER A 130 43.37 5.68 -2.10
CA SER A 130 44.41 5.54 -3.11
C SER A 130 45.79 5.95 -2.57
N ASP A 131 45.85 7.05 -1.83
CA ASP A 131 47.10 7.54 -1.23
C ASP A 131 47.65 6.57 -0.18
N LEU A 132 46.78 5.99 0.65
CA LEU A 132 47.18 4.95 1.61
C LEU A 132 47.70 3.69 0.90
N ILE A 133 47.07 3.26 -0.19
CA ILE A 133 47.54 2.13 -1.00
C ILE A 133 48.92 2.44 -1.58
N ALA A 134 49.11 3.63 -2.16
CA ALA A 134 50.40 4.05 -2.71
C ALA A 134 51.50 4.12 -1.63
N GLN A 135 51.15 4.63 -0.44
CA GLN A 135 52.07 4.68 0.71
C GLN A 135 52.47 3.28 1.17
N VAL A 136 51.50 2.37 1.35
CA VAL A 136 51.76 0.96 1.72
C VAL A 136 52.61 0.27 0.64
N PHE A 137 52.31 0.50 -0.63
CA PHE A 137 53.09 -0.06 -1.74
C PHE A 137 54.53 0.45 -1.75
N SER A 138 54.76 1.74 -1.49
CA SER A 138 56.11 2.32 -1.41
C SER A 138 56.92 1.73 -0.25
N HIS A 139 56.29 1.55 0.92
CA HIS A 139 56.92 0.99 2.11
C HIS A 139 57.23 -0.51 1.95
N THR A 140 56.36 -1.25 1.26
CA THR A 140 56.54 -2.70 1.02
C THR A 140 57.50 -3.02 -0.13
N LYS A 141 57.69 -2.09 -1.08
CA LYS A 141 58.73 -2.18 -2.12
C LYS A 141 60.15 -2.22 -1.55
N LEU A 142 60.36 -1.69 -0.34
CA LEU A 142 61.64 -1.73 0.38
C LEU A 142 61.90 -3.07 1.11
N LEU A 143 60.89 -3.94 1.26
CA LEU A 143 61.00 -5.25 1.92
C LEU A 143 60.45 -6.37 1.00
N SER A 144 61.35 -7.08 0.29
CA SER A 144 61.00 -8.08 -0.74
C SER A 144 60.01 -9.16 -0.30
N ASN A 145 60.01 -9.55 0.98
CA ASN A 145 59.11 -10.59 1.50
C ASN A 145 57.68 -10.07 1.77
N ALA A 146 57.53 -8.76 2.03
CA ALA A 146 56.25 -8.13 2.32
C ALA A 146 55.45 -7.79 1.06
N ARG A 147 56.15 -7.56 -0.07
CA ARG A 147 55.55 -7.22 -1.36
C ARG A 147 54.56 -8.29 -1.88
N MET A 148 54.94 -9.57 -1.79
CA MET A 148 54.10 -10.69 -2.25
C MET A 148 52.75 -10.78 -1.52
N PHE A 149 52.72 -10.46 -0.22
CA PHE A 149 51.48 -10.47 0.57
C PHE A 149 50.57 -9.28 0.28
N VAL A 150 51.14 -8.13 -0.07
CA VAL A 150 50.37 -6.91 -0.37
C VAL A 150 49.73 -6.98 -1.75
N GLU A 151 50.42 -7.50 -2.77
CA GLU A 151 49.83 -7.72 -4.10
C GLU A 151 48.61 -8.66 -4.01
N TYR A 152 48.66 -9.70 -3.17
CA TYR A 152 47.53 -10.61 -2.92
C TYR A 152 46.33 -9.93 -2.24
N LEU A 153 46.55 -9.02 -1.27
CA LEU A 153 45.46 -8.33 -0.58
C LEU A 153 44.80 -7.23 -1.44
N ILE A 154 45.56 -6.61 -2.34
CA ILE A 154 45.03 -5.62 -3.29
C ILE A 154 44.09 -6.29 -4.30
N GLU A 155 44.40 -7.50 -4.79
CA GLU A 155 43.51 -8.28 -5.67
C GLU A 155 42.19 -8.70 -5.01
N GLN A 156 42.10 -8.71 -3.67
CA GLN A 156 40.86 -9.03 -2.96
C GLN A 156 39.99 -7.81 -2.62
N LEU A 157 40.54 -6.59 -2.76
CA LEU A 157 39.89 -5.33 -2.38
C LEU A 157 39.40 -4.49 -3.57
N LEU A 158 39.73 -4.91 -4.80
CA LEU A 158 39.17 -4.46 -6.09
C LEU A 158 38.00 -5.38 -6.50
#